data_AF-A0A3C0GU68-F1
#
_entry.id   AF-A0A3C0GU68-F1
#
_cell.length_a   1.000
_cell.length_b   1.000
_cell.length_c   1.000
_cell.angle_alpha   90.00
_cell.angle_beta   90.00
_cell.angle_gamma   90.00
#
_symmetry.space_group_name_H-M   'P 1'
#
loop_
_entity.id
_entity.type
_entity.pdbx_description
1 polymer ?
#
loop_
_entity_poly.entity_id
_entity_poly.type
_entity_poly.pdbx_seq_one_letter_code
_entity_poly.pdbx_strand_id
1 'polypeptide(L)'
;MSQLPTALPARLLMLVLDDDLDAALAAGLMDYVPGPDDHALLPAHPDLPARLLQAQHALRSAWAARARHRQRALRLARRAAEREARRAPPAPTPELKPALPPAAAAILARAKARAAGKTS
;
A
#
# COMPACT_ATOMS: atom_id res chain seq x y z
N MET A 1 9.78 3.30 -43.71
CA MET A 1 9.20 4.29 -42.77
C MET A 1 7.72 4.37 -43.06
N SER A 2 6.92 3.51 -42.40
CA SER A 2 5.47 3.47 -42.62
C SER A 2 4.88 4.81 -42.17
N GLN A 3 4.16 5.48 -43.07
CA GLN A 3 3.44 6.69 -42.75
C GLN A 3 2.46 6.38 -41.63
N LEU A 4 2.70 6.93 -40.45
CA LEU A 4 1.74 6.86 -39.36
C LEU A 4 0.44 7.53 -39.83
N PRO A 5 -0.70 6.87 -39.64
CA PRO A 5 -1.97 7.50 -39.98
C PRO A 5 -2.12 8.79 -39.16
N THR A 6 -2.43 9.89 -39.84
CA THR A 6 -2.55 11.22 -39.22
C THR A 6 -3.78 11.32 -38.32
N ALA A 7 -4.79 10.46 -38.53
CA ALA A 7 -5.96 10.39 -37.67
C ALA A 7 -5.60 9.75 -36.32
N LEU A 8 -5.96 10.44 -35.23
CA LEU A 8 -5.68 10.01 -33.85
C LEU A 8 -6.14 8.57 -33.57
N PRO A 9 -7.37 8.12 -33.94
CA PRO A 9 -7.81 6.75 -33.63
C PRO A 9 -6.97 5.68 -34.32
N ALA A 10 -6.57 5.92 -35.58
CA ALA A 10 -5.72 5.00 -36.32
C ALA A 10 -4.31 4.94 -35.73
N ARG A 11 -3.77 6.07 -35.26
CA ARG A 11 -2.49 6.10 -34.54
C ARG A 11 -2.58 5.33 -33.22
N LEU A 12 -3.64 5.52 -32.45
CA LEU A 12 -3.87 4.78 -31.21
C LEU A 12 -3.93 3.27 -31.45
N LEU A 13 -4.60 2.85 -32.54
CA LEU A 13 -4.67 1.43 -32.88
C LEU A 13 -3.29 0.85 -33.19
N MET A 14 -2.45 1.55 -33.96
CA MET A 14 -1.09 1.07 -34.25
C MET A 14 -0.28 0.88 -32.97
N LEU A 15 -0.32 1.86 -32.06
CA LEU A 15 0.37 1.77 -30.76
C LEU A 15 -0.12 0.57 -29.93
N VAL A 16 -1.43 0.30 -29.93
CA VAL A 16 -2.02 -0.86 -29.23
C VAL A 16 -1.61 -2.18 -29.90
N LEU A 17 -1.55 -2.24 -31.24
CA LEU A 17 -1.12 -3.45 -31.96
C LEU A 17 0.37 -3.72 -31.78
N ASP A 18 1.18 -2.69 -31.64
CA ASP A 18 2.62 -2.77 -31.36
C ASP A 18 2.94 -3.04 -29.87
N ASP A 19 1.90 -3.23 -29.02
CA ASP A 19 1.98 -3.40 -27.56
C ASP A 19 2.64 -2.21 -26.82
N ASP A 20 2.75 -1.04 -27.47
CA ASP A 20 3.24 0.20 -26.88
C ASP A 20 2.10 0.94 -26.16
N LEU A 21 1.63 0.32 -25.07
CA LEU A 21 0.52 0.83 -24.26
C LEU A 21 0.88 2.15 -23.57
N ASP A 22 2.15 2.40 -23.26
CA ASP A 22 2.58 3.65 -22.63
C ASP A 22 2.47 4.81 -23.62
N ALA A 23 2.94 4.63 -24.85
CA ALA A 23 2.73 5.64 -25.89
C ALA A 23 1.24 5.81 -26.23
N ALA A 24 0.45 4.73 -26.24
CA ALA A 24 -0.98 4.81 -26.47
C ALA A 24 -1.70 5.62 -25.37
N LEU A 25 -1.35 5.37 -24.11
CA LEU A 25 -1.83 6.14 -22.96
C LEU A 25 -1.44 7.62 -23.07
N ALA A 26 -0.18 7.91 -23.39
CA ALA A 26 0.29 9.28 -23.60
C ALA A 26 -0.42 9.98 -24.77
N ALA A 27 -0.84 9.23 -25.78
CA ALA A 27 -1.62 9.73 -26.91
C ALA A 27 -3.14 9.86 -26.61
N GLY A 28 -3.59 9.55 -25.40
CA GLY A 28 -4.99 9.73 -24.99
C GLY A 28 -5.89 8.50 -25.19
N LEU A 29 -5.34 7.28 -25.18
CA LEU A 29 -6.13 6.05 -25.35
C LEU A 29 -7.34 5.96 -24.41
N MET A 30 -7.22 6.45 -23.17
CA MET A 30 -8.28 6.37 -22.16
C MET A 30 -9.40 7.40 -22.38
N ASP A 31 -9.12 8.45 -23.15
CA ASP A 31 -10.05 9.53 -23.47
C ASP A 31 -10.71 9.33 -24.84
N TYR A 32 -10.28 8.31 -25.60
CA TYR A 32 -10.87 7.98 -26.88
C TYR A 32 -12.33 7.56 -26.73
N VAL A 33 -13.19 8.22 -27.50
CA VAL A 33 -14.61 7.92 -27.66
C VAL A 33 -14.87 7.58 -29.13
N PRO A 34 -15.49 6.42 -29.44
CA PRO A 34 -15.80 6.05 -30.82
C PRO A 34 -16.67 7.07 -31.56
N GLY A 35 -16.18 7.51 -32.71
CA GLY A 35 -16.97 8.24 -33.71
C GLY A 35 -17.71 7.31 -34.67
N PRO A 36 -18.81 7.77 -35.29
CA PRO A 36 -19.57 6.96 -36.25
C PRO A 36 -18.74 6.56 -37.47
N ASP A 37 -17.78 7.39 -37.91
CA ASP A 37 -16.96 7.17 -39.11
C ASP A 37 -15.61 6.51 -38.84
N ASP A 38 -15.31 6.16 -37.59
CA ASP A 38 -13.98 5.67 -37.20
C ASP A 38 -13.64 4.32 -37.86
N HIS A 39 -14.65 3.52 -38.20
CA HIS A 39 -14.51 2.26 -38.92
C HIS A 39 -13.98 2.46 -40.37
N ALA A 40 -14.16 3.65 -40.95
CA ALA A 40 -13.71 3.97 -42.29
C ALA A 40 -12.31 4.61 -42.32
N LEU A 41 -11.80 5.09 -41.16
CA LEU A 41 -10.50 5.75 -41.06
C LEU A 41 -9.32 4.83 -41.42
N LEU A 42 -9.47 3.53 -41.19
CA LEU A 42 -8.47 2.54 -41.52
C LEU A 42 -9.11 1.31 -42.17
N PRO A 43 -9.18 1.25 -43.52
CA PRO A 43 -9.87 0.17 -44.23
C PRO A 43 -9.35 -1.24 -43.92
N ALA A 44 -8.07 -1.37 -43.55
CA ALA A 44 -7.47 -2.63 -43.12
C ALA A 44 -7.97 -3.11 -41.74
N HIS A 45 -8.56 -2.21 -40.95
CA HIS A 45 -9.01 -2.45 -39.57
C HIS A 45 -10.38 -1.79 -39.32
N PRO A 46 -11.48 -2.33 -39.91
CA PRO A 46 -12.82 -1.81 -39.63
C PRO A 46 -13.25 -2.03 -38.16
N ASP A 47 -12.59 -2.94 -37.45
CA ASP A 47 -12.77 -3.24 -36.04
C ASP A 47 -12.00 -2.29 -35.10
N LEU A 48 -11.37 -1.24 -35.65
CA LEU A 48 -10.60 -0.24 -34.90
C LEU A 48 -11.31 0.26 -33.63
N PRO A 49 -12.58 0.72 -33.68
CA PRO A 49 -13.22 1.25 -32.48
C PRO A 49 -13.39 0.18 -31.40
N ALA A 50 -13.75 -1.03 -31.81
CA ALA A 50 -13.95 -2.16 -30.90
C ALA A 50 -12.63 -2.57 -30.22
N ARG A 51 -11.51 -2.59 -30.98
CA ARG A 51 -10.18 -2.89 -30.44
C ARG A 51 -9.72 -1.87 -29.41
N LEU A 52 -9.91 -0.59 -29.68
CA LEU A 52 -9.55 0.47 -28.73
C LEU A 52 -10.39 0.39 -27.45
N LEU A 53 -11.70 0.13 -27.56
CA LEU A 53 -12.55 -0.09 -26.38
C LEU A 53 -12.12 -1.33 -25.57
N GLN A 54 -11.76 -2.42 -26.25
CA GLN A 54 -11.25 -3.63 -25.60
C GLN A 54 -9.95 -3.34 -24.83
N ALA A 55 -9.04 -2.58 -25.43
CA ALA A 55 -7.79 -2.16 -24.79
C ALA A 55 -8.07 -1.30 -23.53
N GLN A 56 -8.96 -0.31 -23.64
CA GLN A 56 -9.39 0.48 -22.47
C GLN A 56 -9.97 -0.40 -21.35
N HIS A 57 -10.84 -1.36 -21.71
CA HIS A 57 -11.44 -2.27 -20.73
C HIS A 57 -10.40 -3.17 -20.05
N ALA A 58 -9.43 -3.70 -20.81
CA ALA A 58 -8.34 -4.51 -20.27
C ALA A 58 -7.48 -3.72 -19.28
N LEU A 59 -7.15 -2.47 -19.61
CA LEU A 59 -6.38 -1.57 -18.73
C LEU A 59 -7.13 -1.25 -17.44
N ARG A 60 -8.41 -0.85 -17.53
CA ARG A 60 -9.25 -0.61 -16.35
C ARG A 60 -9.34 -1.85 -15.45
N SER A 61 -9.52 -3.02 -16.06
CA SER A 61 -9.55 -4.30 -15.35
C SER A 61 -8.23 -4.59 -14.63
N ALA A 62 -7.10 -4.35 -15.29
CA ALA A 62 -5.77 -4.54 -14.71
C ALA A 62 -5.52 -3.59 -13.53
N TRP A 63 -5.90 -2.32 -13.65
CA TRP A 63 -5.78 -1.36 -12.55
C TRP A 63 -6.65 -1.73 -11.35
N ALA A 64 -7.89 -2.15 -11.59
CA ALA A 64 -8.77 -2.63 -10.53
C ALA A 64 -8.16 -3.86 -9.82
N ALA A 65 -7.56 -4.79 -10.56
CA ALA A 65 -6.86 -5.94 -9.99
C ALA A 65 -5.67 -5.51 -9.13
N ARG A 66 -4.83 -4.59 -9.62
CA ARG A 66 -3.70 -4.02 -8.86
C ARG A 66 -4.17 -3.33 -7.57
N ALA A 67 -5.27 -2.57 -7.64
CA ALA A 67 -5.86 -1.92 -6.47
C ALA A 67 -6.32 -2.95 -5.41
N ARG A 68 -7.03 -4.02 -5.81
CA ARG A 68 -7.44 -5.12 -4.91
C ARG A 68 -6.24 -5.80 -4.25
N HIS A 69 -5.18 -6.05 -5.03
CA HIS A 69 -3.94 -6.63 -4.52
C HIS A 69 -3.32 -5.73 -3.44
N ARG A 70 -3.14 -4.43 -3.72
CA ARG A 70 -2.61 -3.46 -2.75
C ARG A 70 -3.45 -3.40 -1.47
N GLN A 71 -4.77 -3.35 -1.60
CA GLN A 71 -5.67 -3.35 -0.44
C GLN A 71 -5.52 -4.63 0.40
N ARG A 72 -5.41 -5.80 -0.24
CA ARG A 72 -5.15 -7.08 0.46
C ARG A 72 -3.81 -7.04 1.18
N ALA A 73 -2.75 -6.56 0.53
CA ALA A 73 -1.43 -6.44 1.13
C ALA A 73 -1.44 -5.56 2.39
N LEU A 74 -2.12 -4.40 2.35
CA LEU A 74 -2.28 -3.53 3.52
C LEU A 74 -2.99 -4.23 4.68
N ARG A 75 -4.07 -4.98 4.40
CA ARG A 75 -4.78 -5.75 5.44
C ARG A 75 -3.89 -6.82 6.07
N LEU A 76 -3.10 -7.53 5.26
CA LEU A 76 -2.19 -8.56 5.76
C LEU A 76 -1.06 -7.96 6.58
N ALA A 77 -0.50 -6.82 6.16
CA ALA A 77 0.53 -6.09 6.91
C ALA A 77 0.01 -5.66 8.29
N ARG A 78 -1.21 -5.13 8.38
CA ARG A 78 -1.85 -4.80 9.68
C ARG A 78 -1.96 -6.02 10.59
N ARG A 79 -2.49 -7.13 10.07
CA ARG A 79 -2.60 -8.39 10.84
C ARG A 79 -1.25 -8.96 11.24
N ALA A 80 -0.20 -8.74 10.45
CA ALA A 80 1.16 -9.14 10.81
C ALA A 80 1.69 -8.30 11.96
N ALA A 81 1.55 -6.97 11.89
CA ALA A 81 1.95 -6.06 12.95
C ALA A 81 1.22 -6.33 14.27
N GLU A 82 -0.10 -6.59 14.23
CA GLU A 82 -0.88 -6.95 15.43
C GLU A 82 -0.39 -8.25 16.07
N ARG A 83 -0.08 -9.27 15.26
CA ARG A 83 0.46 -10.54 15.77
C ARG A 83 1.85 -10.35 16.37
N GLU A 84 2.69 -9.53 15.74
CA GLU A 84 4.02 -9.22 16.25
C GLU A 84 3.94 -8.47 17.59
N ALA A 85 3.05 -7.48 17.69
CA ALA A 85 2.80 -6.76 18.95
C ALA A 85 2.31 -7.68 20.07
N ARG A 86 1.50 -8.70 19.76
CA ARG A 86 1.07 -9.73 20.73
C ARG A 86 2.21 -10.68 21.15
N ARG A 87 3.21 -10.89 20.29
CA ARG A 87 4.38 -11.74 20.57
C ARG A 87 5.49 -10.98 21.28
N ALA A 88 5.52 -9.66 21.16
CA ALA A 88 6.49 -8.82 21.83
C ALA A 88 6.43 -9.08 23.34
N PRO A 89 7.56 -9.39 24.00
CA PRO A 89 7.62 -9.53 25.44
C PRO A 89 7.06 -8.26 26.11
N PRO A 90 6.40 -8.38 27.27
CA PRO A 90 5.98 -7.20 28.01
C PRO A 90 7.18 -6.29 28.24
N ALA A 91 6.98 -4.99 28.02
CA ALA A 91 8.01 -4.00 28.29
C ALA A 91 8.50 -4.18 29.74
N PRO A 92 9.83 -4.13 29.99
CA PRO A 92 10.36 -4.32 31.31
C PRO A 92 9.71 -3.32 32.25
N THR A 93 8.98 -3.83 33.24
CA THR A 93 8.39 -3.02 34.30
C THR A 93 9.52 -2.28 35.00
N PRO A 94 9.47 -0.94 35.11
CA PRO A 94 10.47 -0.24 35.89
C PRO A 94 10.42 -0.77 37.32
N GLU A 95 11.55 -1.31 37.80
CA GLU A 95 11.72 -1.68 39.20
C GLU A 95 11.69 -0.41 40.05
N LEU A 96 10.48 0.04 40.37
CA LEU A 96 10.27 0.99 41.45
C LEU A 96 10.54 0.22 42.74
N LYS A 97 11.80 0.18 43.18
CA LYS A 97 12.14 -0.27 44.54
C LYS A 97 11.34 0.62 45.50
N PRO A 98 10.33 0.08 46.20
CA PRO A 98 9.60 0.89 47.15
C PRO A 98 10.58 1.29 48.25
N ALA A 99 10.90 2.58 48.31
CA ALA A 99 11.71 3.10 49.40
C ALA A 99 10.94 2.88 50.70
N LEU A 100 11.61 2.30 51.70
CA LEU A 100 11.02 2.08 53.01
C LEU A 100 10.54 3.45 53.55
N PRO A 101 9.27 3.60 53.96
CA PRO A 101 8.80 4.87 54.49
C PRO A 101 9.67 5.28 55.70
N PRO A 102 10.04 6.57 55.81
CA PRO A 102 11.04 7.04 56.78
C PRO A 102 10.67 6.74 58.23
N ALA A 103 9.36 6.66 58.54
CA ALA A 103 8.86 6.24 59.84
C ALA A 103 9.27 4.80 60.21
N ALA A 104 9.23 3.86 59.25
CA ALA A 104 9.64 2.48 59.48
C ALA A 104 11.17 2.37 59.66
N ALA A 105 11.95 3.16 58.91
CA ALA A 105 13.39 3.25 59.08
C ALA A 105 13.77 3.77 60.48
N ALA A 106 13.05 4.77 60.99
CA ALA A 106 13.26 5.32 62.32
C ALA A 106 12.95 4.29 63.44
N ILE A 107 11.91 3.46 63.26
CA ILE A 107 11.58 2.38 64.20
C ILE A 107 12.68 1.32 64.23
N LEU A 108 13.17 0.89 63.07
CA LEU A 108 14.27 -0.07 62.96
C LEU A 108 15.58 0.48 63.55
N ALA A 109 15.89 1.77 63.34
CA ALA A 109 17.07 2.41 63.92
C ALA A 109 17.00 2.44 65.46
N ARG A 110 15.83 2.76 66.03
CA ARG A 110 15.60 2.73 67.48
C ARG A 110 15.68 1.30 68.04
N ALA A 111 15.13 0.32 67.34
CA ALA A 111 15.21 -1.08 67.73
C ALA A 111 16.67 -1.59 67.72
N LYS A 112 17.45 -1.25 66.69
CA LYS A 112 18.88 -1.57 66.60
C LYS A 112 19.70 -0.92 67.72
N ALA A 113 19.43 0.35 68.04
CA ALA A 113 20.09 1.04 69.15
C ALA A 113 19.78 0.40 70.51
N ARG A 114 18.53 -0.02 70.73
CA ARG A 114 18.13 -0.76 71.95
C ARG A 114 18.79 -2.14 72.05
N ALA A 115 18.95 -2.85 70.94
CA ALA A 115 19.62 -4.14 70.92
C ALA A 115 21.14 -4.02 71.17
N ALA A 116 21.79 -3.00 70.60
CA ALA A 116 23.21 -2.72 70.83
C ALA A 116 23.49 -2.26 72.28
N GLY A 117 22.56 -1.52 72.91
CA GLY A 117 22.67 -1.08 74.30
C GLY A 117 22.30 -2.13 75.36
N LYS A 118 21.82 -3.32 74.98
CA LYS A 118 21.42 -4.42 75.89
C LYS A 118 22.52 -5.48 76.05
N THR A 119 23.78 -5.06 76.02
CA THR A 119 24.94 -5.88 76.38
C THR A 119 25.68 -5.26 77.55
N SER A 120 25.08 -5.38 78.73
CA SER A 120 25.72 -5.38 80.06
C SER A 120 24.70 -5.83 81.10
#